data_AF-A0A914XGA2-F1
#
_entry.id   AF-A0A914XGA2-F1
#
_cell.length_a   1.000
_cell.length_b   1.000
_cell.length_c   1.000
_cell.angle_alpha   90.00
_cell.angle_beta   90.00
_cell.angle_gamma   90.00
#
_symmetry.space_group_name_H-M   'P 1'
#
loop_
_entity.id
_entity.type
_entity.pdbx_description
1 polymer ?
#
loop_
_entity_poly.entity_id
_entity_poly.type
_entity_poly.pdbx_seq_one_letter_code
_entity_poly.pdbx_strand_id
1 'polypeptide(L)'
;MATGGAADFVEAFLEATKCDLDSPVTSNYGRKIVEYRDKAQVMADTLDGDTASLVRVRKAAKELHETTLLLQRQERELAAATREVAEYRAARAVDDSESEVGAALLKFSMLISELALLTTGLTRNVHNHLVHPMDVLLKDDFRSKMDLKKSVDKAVKDYETRFGKIERDVRLQNKMSGYTRSALSHSELSEQLSKERTCVQYELCKFLLTVGAIEDKKGPDLLRHFIDFFRSQE
;
A
#
# COMPACT_ATOMS: atom_id res chain seq x y z
N MET A 1 7.72 14.98 -8.81
CA MET A 1 8.78 14.68 -9.80
C MET A 1 9.61 13.51 -9.26
N ALA A 2 9.25 12.27 -9.59
CA ALA A 2 10.05 11.06 -9.31
C ALA A 2 9.56 9.81 -10.08
N THR A 3 8.65 9.96 -11.05
CA THR A 3 8.00 8.82 -11.73
C THR A 3 8.83 8.25 -12.88
N GLY A 4 9.88 8.94 -13.35
CA GLY A 4 10.74 8.44 -14.43
C GLY A 4 11.57 7.21 -14.03
N GLY A 5 12.17 7.21 -12.84
CA GLY A 5 13.17 6.20 -12.48
C GLY A 5 12.65 4.76 -12.33
N ALA A 6 11.39 4.57 -11.90
CA ALA A 6 10.81 3.24 -11.71
C ALA A 6 10.34 2.62 -13.04
N ALA A 7 9.70 3.42 -13.90
CA ALA A 7 9.28 2.98 -15.23
C ALA A 7 10.50 2.63 -16.10
N ASP A 8 11.51 3.51 -16.11
CA ASP A 8 12.77 3.29 -16.83
C ASP A 8 13.49 2.03 -16.34
N PHE A 9 13.40 1.72 -15.03
CA PHE A 9 13.96 0.50 -14.47
C PHE A 9 13.22 -0.76 -14.94
N VAL A 10 11.89 -0.76 -14.91
CA VAL A 10 11.08 -1.91 -15.35
C VAL A 10 11.35 -2.21 -16.81
N GLU A 11 11.38 -1.20 -17.68
CA GLU A 11 11.67 -1.38 -19.10
C GLU A 11 13.09 -1.95 -19.32
N ALA A 12 14.10 -1.35 -18.69
CA ALA A 12 15.48 -1.84 -18.78
C ALA A 12 15.67 -3.26 -18.23
N PHE A 13 14.95 -3.62 -17.17
CA PHE A 13 14.95 -4.97 -16.60
C PHE A 13 14.30 -5.98 -17.56
N LEU A 14 13.15 -5.64 -18.14
CA LEU A 14 12.44 -6.51 -19.09
C LEU A 14 13.27 -6.75 -20.35
N GLU A 15 13.89 -5.70 -20.91
CA GLU A 15 14.78 -5.82 -22.06
C GLU A 15 15.97 -6.73 -21.74
N ALA A 16 16.67 -6.48 -20.63
CA ALA A 16 17.82 -7.30 -20.23
C ALA A 16 17.44 -8.76 -19.95
N THR A 17 16.27 -9.01 -19.36
CA THR A 17 15.75 -10.35 -19.10
C THR A 17 15.43 -11.06 -20.40
N LYS A 18 14.78 -10.38 -21.34
CA LYS A 18 14.50 -10.93 -22.67
C LYS A 18 15.78 -11.28 -23.41
N CYS A 19 16.78 -10.39 -23.43
CA CYS A 19 18.08 -10.68 -24.01
C CYS A 19 18.78 -11.88 -23.35
N ASP A 20 18.64 -12.05 -22.04
CA ASP A 20 19.19 -13.20 -21.31
C ASP A 20 18.51 -14.51 -21.66
N LEU A 21 17.19 -14.50 -21.82
CA LEU A 21 16.43 -15.67 -22.23
C LEU A 21 16.70 -16.05 -23.70
N ASP A 22 16.79 -15.07 -24.58
CA ASP A 22 17.03 -15.27 -26.02
C ASP A 22 18.49 -15.69 -26.30
N SER A 23 19.46 -15.12 -25.59
CA SER A 23 20.89 -15.44 -25.75
C SER A 23 21.65 -15.41 -24.41
N PRO A 24 21.55 -16.47 -23.59
CA PRO A 24 22.14 -16.50 -22.25
C PRO A 24 23.66 -16.35 -22.23
N VAL A 25 24.34 -16.76 -23.31
CA VAL A 25 25.81 -16.74 -23.43
C VAL A 25 26.35 -15.34 -23.70
N THR A 26 25.60 -14.51 -24.45
CA THR A 26 26.03 -13.16 -24.86
C THR A 26 25.41 -12.04 -24.01
N SER A 27 24.42 -12.41 -23.21
CA SER A 27 23.70 -11.51 -22.31
C SER A 27 24.60 -10.85 -21.26
N ASN A 28 24.29 -9.58 -20.98
CA ASN A 28 24.90 -8.81 -19.90
C ASN A 28 24.10 -8.85 -18.59
N TYR A 29 23.01 -9.62 -18.52
CA TYR A 29 22.12 -9.68 -17.35
C TYR A 29 22.88 -10.01 -16.06
N GLY A 30 23.77 -11.01 -16.12
CA GLY A 30 24.56 -11.44 -14.96
C GLY A 30 25.42 -10.33 -14.31
N ARG A 31 25.82 -9.31 -15.08
CA ARG A 31 26.57 -8.14 -14.58
C ARG A 31 25.69 -7.12 -13.88
N LYS A 32 24.39 -7.10 -14.20
CA LYS A 32 23.40 -6.14 -13.68
C LYS A 32 22.61 -6.66 -12.47
N ILE A 33 22.72 -7.95 -12.13
CA ILE A 33 21.98 -8.57 -11.02
C ILE A 33 22.11 -7.78 -9.71
N VAL A 34 23.32 -7.35 -9.35
CA VAL A 34 23.58 -6.58 -8.13
C VAL A 34 22.90 -5.21 -8.19
N GLU A 35 22.95 -4.53 -9.33
CA GLU A 35 22.25 -3.26 -9.56
C GLU A 35 20.72 -3.42 -9.43
N TYR A 36 20.17 -4.52 -9.94
CA TYR A 36 18.73 -4.80 -9.84
C TYR A 36 18.29 -5.06 -8.41
N ARG A 37 19.10 -5.76 -7.61
CA ARG A 37 18.88 -5.89 -6.17
C ARG A 37 18.83 -4.52 -5.49
N ASP A 38 19.81 -3.66 -5.78
CA ASP A 38 19.90 -2.34 -5.14
C ASP A 38 18.74 -1.43 -5.54
N LYS A 39 18.28 -1.51 -6.79
CA LYS A 39 17.05 -0.81 -7.24
C LYS A 39 15.80 -1.35 -6.56
N ALA A 40 15.65 -2.68 -6.47
CA ALA A 40 14.55 -3.30 -5.74
C ALA A 40 14.54 -2.87 -4.26
N GLN A 41 15.73 -2.75 -3.66
CA GLN A 41 15.91 -2.25 -2.30
C GLN A 41 15.37 -0.82 -2.13
N VAL A 42 15.76 0.09 -3.01
CA VAL A 42 15.27 1.49 -2.97
C VAL A 42 13.76 1.57 -3.14
N MET A 43 13.18 0.76 -4.04
CA MET A 43 11.73 0.68 -4.22
C MET A 43 11.02 0.17 -2.96
N ALA A 44 11.56 -0.86 -2.31
CA ALA A 44 11.04 -1.38 -1.06
C ALA A 44 11.07 -0.32 0.07
N ASP A 45 12.19 0.39 0.21
CA ASP A 45 12.34 1.43 1.24
C ASP A 45 11.39 2.61 1.01
N THR A 46 11.16 2.97 -0.26
CA THR A 46 10.16 3.99 -0.63
C THR A 46 8.75 3.55 -0.25
N LEU A 47 8.40 2.29 -0.52
CA LEU A 47 7.10 1.72 -0.14
C LEU A 47 6.90 1.69 1.38
N ASP A 48 7.95 1.43 2.16
CA ASP A 48 7.91 1.45 3.62
C ASP A 48 7.73 2.88 4.17
N GLY A 49 8.36 3.87 3.53
CA GLY A 49 8.12 5.28 3.84
C GLY A 49 6.68 5.72 3.58
N ASP A 50 6.13 5.38 2.42
CA ASP A 50 4.74 5.70 2.05
C ASP A 50 3.75 5.04 3.01
N THR A 51 4.02 3.80 3.39
CA THR A 51 3.25 3.04 4.37
C THR A 51 3.12 3.79 5.68
N ALA A 52 4.24 4.25 6.24
CA ALA A 52 4.24 4.92 7.53
C ALA A 52 3.35 6.17 7.49
N SER A 53 3.32 6.86 6.34
CA SER A 53 2.44 7.99 6.10
C SER A 53 0.96 7.57 5.97
N LEU A 54 0.66 6.50 5.25
CA LEU A 54 -0.70 5.96 5.12
C LEU A 54 -1.27 5.47 6.45
N VAL A 55 -0.44 4.88 7.33
CA VAL A 55 -0.86 4.48 8.69
C VAL A 55 -1.33 5.70 9.50
N ARG A 56 -0.67 6.85 9.35
CA ARG A 56 -1.10 8.10 9.98
C ARG A 56 -2.45 8.58 9.44
N VAL A 57 -2.64 8.53 8.12
CA VAL A 57 -3.93 8.88 7.48
C VAL A 57 -5.05 7.97 7.97
N ARG A 58 -4.82 6.64 8.04
CA ARG A 58 -5.79 5.69 8.58
C ARG A 58 -6.18 6.04 10.01
N LYS A 59 -5.18 6.36 10.85
CA LYS A 59 -5.43 6.72 12.25
C LYS A 59 -6.35 7.95 12.33
N ALA A 60 -6.02 9.01 11.59
CA ALA A 60 -6.85 10.21 11.54
C ALA A 60 -8.27 9.92 11.02
N ALA A 61 -8.42 9.07 10.00
CA ALA A 61 -9.74 8.66 9.50
C ALA A 61 -10.57 7.89 10.54
N LYS A 62 -9.92 7.04 11.36
CA LYS A 62 -10.58 6.32 12.46
C LYS A 62 -11.01 7.27 13.59
N GLU A 63 -10.13 8.19 13.99
CA GLU A 63 -10.45 9.22 14.98
C GLU A 63 -11.60 10.12 14.50
N LEU A 64 -11.63 10.47 13.22
CA LEU A 64 -12.75 11.20 12.61
C LEU A 64 -14.05 10.38 12.71
N HIS A 65 -14.02 9.10 12.35
CA HIS A 65 -15.19 8.23 12.43
C HIS A 65 -15.73 8.07 13.86
N GLU A 66 -14.83 7.91 14.83
CA GLU A 66 -15.20 7.85 16.26
C GLU A 66 -15.81 9.17 16.73
N THR A 67 -15.27 10.30 16.26
CA THR A 67 -15.81 11.63 16.56
C THR A 67 -17.21 11.82 15.99
N THR A 68 -17.46 11.38 14.74
CA THR A 68 -18.79 11.48 14.14
C THR A 68 -19.82 10.57 14.84
N LEU A 69 -19.40 9.38 15.31
CA LEU A 69 -20.23 8.50 16.14
C LEU A 69 -20.59 9.15 17.48
N LEU A 70 -19.64 9.85 18.10
CA LEU A 70 -19.90 10.60 19.33
C LEU A 70 -20.86 11.75 19.08
N LEU A 71 -20.62 12.55 18.05
CA LEU A 71 -21.50 13.68 17.67
C LEU A 71 -22.93 13.21 17.43
N GLN A 72 -23.11 12.15 16.64
CA GLN A 72 -24.42 11.54 16.36
C GLN A 72 -25.16 11.18 17.65
N ARG A 73 -24.46 10.63 18.65
CA ARG A 73 -25.03 10.26 19.95
C ARG A 73 -25.44 11.50 20.74
N GLN A 74 -24.58 12.51 20.78
CA GLN A 74 -24.82 13.75 21.52
C GLN A 74 -25.97 14.57 20.93
N GLU A 75 -26.10 14.60 19.60
CA GLU A 75 -27.25 15.24 18.93
C GLU A 75 -28.57 14.55 19.29
N ARG A 76 -28.60 13.21 19.31
CA ARG A 76 -29.80 12.46 19.73
C ARG A 76 -30.18 12.71 21.19
N GLU A 77 -29.19 12.75 22.07
CA GLU A 77 -29.39 13.02 23.49
C GLU A 77 -29.93 14.44 23.71
N LEU A 78 -29.36 15.43 23.02
CA LEU A 78 -29.83 16.81 23.06
C LEU A 78 -31.26 16.95 22.51
N ALA A 79 -31.59 16.26 21.42
CA ALA A 79 -32.94 16.24 20.87
C ALA A 79 -33.94 15.67 21.89
N ALA A 80 -33.61 14.55 22.53
CA ALA A 80 -34.46 13.92 23.53
C ALA A 80 -34.69 14.82 24.76
N ALA A 81 -33.62 15.41 25.31
CA ALA A 81 -33.71 16.32 26.45
C ALA A 81 -34.54 17.58 26.11
N THR A 82 -34.35 18.14 24.91
CA THR A 82 -35.13 19.31 24.45
C THR A 82 -36.61 18.97 24.33
N ARG A 83 -36.91 17.77 23.82
CA ARG A 83 -38.28 17.28 23.70
C ARG A 83 -38.94 17.08 25.06
N GLU A 84 -38.23 16.50 26.03
CA GLU A 84 -38.73 16.31 27.39
C GLU A 84 -39.11 17.66 28.04
N VAL A 85 -38.27 18.69 27.89
CA VAL A 85 -38.57 20.05 28.37
C VAL A 85 -39.80 20.63 27.65
N ALA A 86 -39.91 20.42 26.34
CA ALA A 86 -41.05 20.89 25.55
C ALA A 86 -42.37 20.26 26.04
N GLU A 87 -42.37 18.93 26.22
CA GLU A 87 -43.52 18.16 26.69
C GLU A 87 -43.90 18.53 28.13
N TYR A 88 -42.92 18.69 29.02
CA TYR A 88 -43.15 19.13 30.39
C TYR A 88 -43.80 20.53 30.45
N ARG A 89 -43.35 21.47 29.61
CA ARG A 89 -43.93 22.82 29.54
C ARG A 89 -45.33 22.81 28.92
N ALA A 90 -45.53 22.07 27.84
CA ALA A 90 -46.85 21.93 27.22
C ALA A 90 -47.89 21.37 28.19
N ALA A 91 -47.49 20.42 29.05
CA ALA A 91 -48.38 19.85 30.08
C ALA A 91 -48.76 20.82 31.21
N ARG A 92 -48.07 21.96 31.35
CA ARG A 92 -48.21 22.91 32.46
C ARG A 92 -48.55 24.33 32.03
N ALA A 93 -48.68 24.58 30.72
CA ALA A 93 -48.93 25.91 30.17
C ALA A 93 -50.22 26.50 30.74
N VAL A 94 -50.12 27.68 31.34
CA VAL A 94 -51.27 28.40 31.93
C VAL A 94 -51.79 29.49 31.00
N ASP A 95 -51.00 29.89 30.01
CA ASP A 95 -51.34 30.87 28.98
C ASP A 95 -50.80 30.49 27.59
N ASP A 96 -51.21 31.26 26.58
CA ASP A 96 -50.82 31.05 25.19
C ASP A 96 -49.32 31.25 24.95
N SER A 97 -48.66 32.11 25.71
CA SER A 97 -47.22 32.36 25.57
C SER A 97 -46.39 31.16 26.01
N GLU A 98 -46.74 30.50 27.12
CA GLU A 98 -46.06 29.28 27.57
C GLU A 98 -46.28 28.11 26.59
N SER A 99 -47.46 28.05 25.98
CA SER A 99 -47.80 27.09 24.92
C SER A 99 -46.94 27.29 23.66
N GLU A 100 -46.74 28.53 23.23
CA GLU A 100 -45.87 28.87 22.09
C GLU A 100 -44.39 28.49 22.34
N VAL A 101 -43.88 28.71 23.56
CA VAL A 101 -42.52 28.31 23.92
C VAL A 101 -42.34 26.79 23.88
N GLY A 102 -43.32 26.03 24.41
CA GLY A 102 -43.31 24.57 24.31
C GLY A 102 -43.31 24.08 22.85
N ALA A 103 -44.15 24.69 22.00
CA ALA A 103 -44.18 24.38 20.56
C ALA A 103 -42.86 24.72 19.85
N ALA A 104 -42.21 25.83 20.21
CA ALA A 104 -40.91 26.20 19.67
C ALA A 104 -39.81 25.20 20.06
N LEU A 105 -39.76 24.78 21.34
CA LEU A 105 -38.82 23.76 21.81
C LEU A 105 -39.03 22.41 21.11
N LEU A 106 -40.29 22.03 20.86
CA LEU A 106 -40.58 20.82 20.10
C LEU A 106 -40.02 20.91 18.67
N LYS A 107 -40.18 22.05 17.98
CA LYS A 107 -39.57 22.28 16.66
C LYS A 107 -38.05 22.21 16.72
N PHE A 108 -37.41 22.78 17.74
CA PHE A 108 -35.96 22.63 17.93
C PHE A 108 -35.54 21.17 18.09
N SER A 109 -36.26 20.37 18.89
CA SER A 109 -35.96 18.94 19.05
C SER A 109 -36.04 18.16 17.74
N MET A 110 -36.96 18.54 16.84
CA MET A 110 -37.09 17.96 15.50
C MET A 110 -35.90 18.33 14.62
N LEU A 111 -35.49 19.61 14.61
CA LEU A 111 -34.32 20.07 13.85
C LEU A 111 -33.03 19.37 14.31
N ILE A 112 -32.85 19.19 15.62
CA ILE A 112 -31.69 18.47 16.16
C ILE A 112 -31.74 16.99 15.76
N SER A 113 -32.93 16.38 15.72
CA SER A 113 -33.12 15.01 15.24
C SER A 113 -32.76 14.86 13.75
N GLU A 114 -33.13 15.84 12.92
CA GLU A 114 -32.74 15.89 11.51
C GLU A 114 -31.22 16.05 11.34
N LEU A 115 -30.60 16.91 12.15
CA LEU A 115 -29.15 17.04 12.19
C LEU A 115 -28.46 15.70 12.54
N ALA A 116 -28.97 14.97 13.55
CA ALA A 116 -28.48 13.65 13.89
C ALA A 116 -28.59 12.62 12.75
N LEU A 117 -29.61 12.76 11.89
CA LEU A 117 -29.77 11.93 10.71
C LEU A 117 -28.71 12.26 9.64
N LEU A 118 -28.42 13.54 9.42
CA LEU A 118 -27.33 13.98 8.55
C LEU A 118 -25.97 13.47 9.06
N THR A 119 -25.71 13.60 10.36
CA THR A 119 -24.49 13.07 11.01
C THR A 119 -24.39 11.55 10.89
N THR A 120 -25.52 10.82 10.89
CA THR A 120 -25.55 9.39 10.61
C THR A 120 -25.06 9.09 9.19
N GLY A 121 -25.49 9.87 8.20
CA GLY A 121 -25.02 9.80 6.82
C GLY A 121 -23.52 10.07 6.71
N LEU A 122 -23.04 11.17 7.30
CA LEU A 122 -21.62 11.51 7.37
C LEU A 122 -20.80 10.39 8.00
N THR A 123 -21.25 9.84 9.13
CA THR A 123 -20.57 8.73 9.84
C THR A 123 -20.37 7.52 8.93
N ARG A 124 -21.40 7.15 8.17
CA ARG A 124 -21.33 6.05 7.19
C ARG A 124 -20.38 6.39 6.04
N ASN A 125 -20.40 7.62 5.54
CA ASN A 125 -19.54 8.06 4.44
C ASN A 125 -18.06 8.07 4.85
N VAL A 126 -17.74 8.59 6.04
CA VAL A 126 -16.39 8.51 6.63
C VAL A 126 -15.94 7.05 6.73
N HIS A 127 -16.80 6.15 7.22
CA HIS A 127 -16.45 4.74 7.33
C HIS A 127 -16.16 4.11 5.96
N ASN A 128 -17.10 4.24 5.02
CA ASN A 128 -17.07 3.54 3.74
C ASN A 128 -15.99 4.06 2.79
N HIS A 129 -15.71 5.36 2.81
CA HIS A 129 -14.81 6.00 1.85
C HIS A 129 -13.43 6.33 2.45
N LEU A 130 -13.29 6.42 3.77
CA LEU A 130 -12.00 6.73 4.40
C LEU A 130 -11.47 5.55 5.23
N VAL A 131 -12.26 5.01 6.17
CA VAL A 131 -11.77 3.98 7.09
C VAL A 131 -11.59 2.63 6.40
N HIS A 132 -12.63 2.14 5.74
CA HIS A 132 -12.64 0.80 5.13
C HIS A 132 -11.56 0.64 4.03
N PRO A 133 -11.41 1.56 3.07
CA PRO A 133 -10.38 1.43 2.05
C PRO A 133 -8.97 1.44 2.63
N MET A 134 -8.73 2.26 3.67
CA MET A 134 -7.45 2.30 4.37
C MET A 134 -7.19 1.02 5.16
N ASP A 135 -8.21 0.39 5.74
CA ASP A 135 -8.06 -0.90 6.40
C ASP A 135 -7.75 -2.01 5.38
N VAL A 136 -8.42 -2.05 4.22
CA VAL A 136 -8.12 -3.02 3.15
C VAL A 136 -6.70 -2.83 2.62
N LEU A 137 -6.33 -1.60 2.26
CA LEU A 137 -5.00 -1.24 1.76
C LEU A 137 -3.88 -1.63 2.74
N LEU A 138 -4.13 -1.47 4.05
CA LEU A 138 -3.12 -1.71 5.09
C LEU A 138 -3.15 -3.12 5.70
N LYS A 139 -4.09 -4.00 5.32
CA LYS A 139 -4.20 -5.37 5.88
C LYS A 139 -3.51 -6.43 5.03
N ASP A 140 -3.65 -6.35 3.71
CA ASP A 140 -3.24 -7.44 2.81
C ASP A 140 -1.80 -7.28 2.24
N ASP A 141 -1.33 -6.04 2.06
CA ASP A 141 -0.06 -5.79 1.36
C ASP A 141 1.15 -5.61 2.30
N PHE A 142 0.96 -5.62 3.63
CA PHE A 142 2.04 -5.35 4.59
C PHE A 142 2.86 -6.56 4.99
N ARG A 143 2.22 -7.73 5.00
CA ARG A 143 2.89 -8.99 5.31
C ARG A 143 3.72 -9.52 4.14
N SER A 144 3.28 -9.25 2.91
CA SER A 144 3.91 -9.72 1.67
C SER A 144 5.18 -8.92 1.29
N LYS A 145 5.27 -7.63 1.63
CA LYS A 145 6.44 -6.76 1.33
C LYS A 145 7.76 -7.27 1.91
N MET A 146 7.78 -7.61 3.19
CA MET A 146 9.00 -8.06 3.88
C MET A 146 9.53 -9.39 3.34
N ASP A 147 8.63 -10.27 2.90
CA ASP A 147 9.02 -11.58 2.40
C ASP A 147 9.51 -11.51 0.95
N LEU A 148 8.95 -10.62 0.12
CA LEU A 148 9.36 -10.47 -1.28
C LEU A 148 10.75 -9.88 -1.45
N LYS A 149 11.10 -8.82 -0.69
CA LYS A 149 12.47 -8.27 -0.69
C LYS A 149 13.49 -9.35 -0.29
N LYS A 150 13.20 -10.09 0.78
CA LYS A 150 14.08 -11.17 1.26
C LYS A 150 14.28 -12.25 0.21
N SER A 151 13.26 -12.56 -0.59
CA SER A 151 13.39 -13.53 -1.67
C SER A 151 14.30 -13.04 -2.79
N VAL A 152 14.22 -11.76 -3.17
CA VAL A 152 15.16 -11.15 -4.14
C VAL A 152 16.59 -11.19 -3.60
N ASP A 153 16.80 -10.71 -2.37
CA ASP A 153 18.12 -10.72 -1.72
C ASP A 153 18.72 -12.12 -1.66
N LYS A 154 17.89 -13.11 -1.31
CA LYS A 154 18.30 -14.51 -1.26
C LYS A 154 18.69 -15.04 -2.64
N ALA A 155 17.86 -14.82 -3.66
CA ALA A 155 18.15 -15.29 -5.01
C ALA A 155 19.46 -14.69 -5.55
N VAL A 156 19.71 -13.41 -5.29
CA VAL A 156 20.94 -12.71 -5.69
C VAL A 156 22.15 -13.26 -4.93
N LYS A 157 22.01 -13.51 -3.62
CA LYS A 157 23.08 -14.10 -2.81
C LYS A 157 23.42 -15.53 -3.23
N ASP A 158 22.42 -16.32 -3.60
CA ASP A 158 22.60 -17.68 -4.11
C ASP A 158 23.35 -17.64 -5.47
N TYR A 159 23.01 -16.68 -6.34
CA TYR A 159 23.76 -16.41 -7.58
C TYR A 159 25.22 -16.04 -7.31
N GLU A 160 25.49 -15.05 -6.44
CA GLU A 160 26.86 -14.62 -6.10
C GLU A 160 27.69 -15.77 -5.51
N THR A 161 27.07 -16.60 -4.66
CA THR A 161 27.70 -17.76 -4.04
C THR A 161 28.09 -18.80 -5.10
N ARG A 162 27.17 -19.10 -6.03
CA ARG A 162 27.42 -20.03 -7.14
C ARG A 162 28.52 -19.50 -8.05
N PHE A 163 28.42 -18.25 -8.48
CA PHE A 163 29.42 -17.60 -9.33
C PHE A 163 30.81 -17.63 -8.69
N GLY A 164 30.92 -17.22 -7.42
CA GLY A 164 32.18 -17.24 -6.70
C GLY A 164 32.74 -18.65 -6.44
N LYS A 165 31.90 -19.69 -6.40
CA LYS A 165 32.37 -21.08 -6.37
C LYS A 165 32.96 -21.50 -7.71
N ILE A 166 32.28 -21.22 -8.82
CA ILE A 166 32.75 -21.52 -10.18
C ILE A 166 34.10 -20.84 -10.43
N GLU A 167 34.24 -19.56 -10.08
CA GLU A 167 35.52 -18.84 -10.24
C GLU A 167 36.67 -19.43 -9.42
N ARG A 168 36.38 -19.98 -8.22
CA ARG A 168 37.39 -20.64 -7.38
C ARG A 168 37.80 -21.98 -7.96
N ASP A 169 36.84 -22.78 -8.41
CA ASP A 169 37.08 -24.10 -9.00
C ASP A 169 37.94 -23.98 -10.28
N VAL A 170 37.62 -23.01 -11.14
CA VAL A 170 38.41 -22.69 -12.35
C VAL A 170 39.83 -22.25 -11.99
N ARG A 171 40.00 -21.41 -10.96
CA ARG A 171 41.33 -20.97 -10.49
C ARG A 171 42.16 -22.14 -9.95
N LEU A 172 41.54 -23.08 -9.23
CA LEU A 172 42.22 -24.28 -8.72
C LEU A 172 42.61 -25.24 -9.85
N GLN A 173 41.71 -25.48 -10.80
CA GLN A 173 41.98 -26.35 -11.95
C GLN A 173 43.13 -25.83 -12.82
N ASN A 174 43.23 -24.52 -13.02
CA ASN A 174 44.37 -23.88 -13.70
C ASN A 174 45.70 -24.10 -12.96
N LYS A 175 45.71 -24.03 -11.62
CA LYS A 175 46.91 -24.28 -10.81
C LYS A 175 47.36 -25.76 -10.87
N MET A 176 46.41 -26.69 -10.87
CA MET A 176 46.69 -28.13 -10.86
C MET A 176 47.13 -28.68 -12.22
N SER A 177 46.64 -28.10 -13.32
CA SER A 177 46.89 -28.61 -14.66
C SER A 177 48.20 -28.12 -15.29
N GLY A 178 48.94 -27.19 -14.64
CA GLY A 178 50.17 -26.61 -15.18
C GLY A 178 49.97 -25.76 -16.45
N TYR A 179 48.73 -25.65 -16.94
CA TYR A 179 48.36 -24.87 -18.10
C TYR A 179 48.07 -23.42 -17.70
N THR A 180 48.66 -22.48 -18.43
CA THR A 180 48.43 -21.05 -18.28
C THR A 180 47.07 -20.59 -18.82
N ARG A 181 46.15 -21.50 -19.23
CA ARG A 181 45.05 -21.12 -20.13
C ARG A 181 43.80 -22.01 -20.17
N SER A 182 43.42 -22.74 -19.12
CA SER A 182 42.05 -23.31 -19.04
C SER A 182 41.08 -22.20 -18.60
N ALA A 183 40.73 -21.31 -19.53
CA ALA A 183 39.71 -20.31 -19.31
C ALA A 183 38.32 -20.96 -19.42
N LEU A 184 37.49 -20.78 -18.41
CA LEU A 184 36.07 -21.16 -18.47
C LEU A 184 35.41 -20.41 -19.63
N SER A 185 34.78 -21.12 -20.54
CA SER A 185 34.07 -20.47 -21.65
C SER A 185 32.83 -19.73 -21.15
N HIS A 186 32.42 -18.68 -21.87
CA HIS A 186 31.16 -17.99 -21.58
C HIS A 186 29.95 -18.94 -21.65
N SER A 187 30.01 -19.97 -22.51
CA SER A 187 28.97 -20.99 -22.64
C SER A 187 28.85 -21.84 -21.37
N GLU A 188 29.97 -22.38 -20.87
CA GLU A 188 29.98 -23.21 -19.65
C GLU A 188 29.55 -22.40 -18.42
N LEU A 189 30.03 -21.16 -18.30
CA LEU A 189 29.63 -20.26 -17.21
C LEU A 189 28.13 -20.00 -17.24
N SER A 190 27.60 -19.70 -18.43
CA SER A 190 26.18 -19.46 -18.66
C SER A 190 25.34 -20.68 -18.26
N GLU A 191 25.72 -21.88 -18.70
CA GLU A 191 25.01 -23.12 -18.37
C GLU A 191 25.01 -23.39 -16.85
N GLN A 192 26.17 -23.26 -16.21
CA GLN A 192 26.32 -23.52 -14.77
C GLN A 192 25.62 -22.51 -13.85
N LEU A 193 25.25 -21.33 -14.37
CA LEU A 193 24.50 -20.29 -13.68
C LEU A 193 23.05 -20.15 -14.16
N SER A 194 22.61 -20.99 -15.10
CA SER A 194 21.30 -20.87 -15.73
C SER A 194 20.17 -20.89 -14.70
N LYS A 195 20.26 -21.80 -13.72
CA LYS A 195 19.29 -21.93 -12.63
C LYS A 195 19.24 -20.67 -11.77
N GLU A 196 20.39 -20.21 -11.28
CA GLU A 196 20.46 -19.06 -10.38
C GLU A 196 20.01 -17.77 -11.08
N ARG A 197 20.37 -17.56 -12.35
CA ARG A 197 19.87 -16.42 -13.14
C ARG A 197 18.35 -16.44 -13.28
N THR A 198 17.78 -17.61 -13.61
CA THR A 198 16.33 -17.79 -13.73
C THR A 198 15.63 -17.50 -12.41
N CYS A 199 16.19 -17.94 -11.28
CA CYS A 199 15.64 -17.63 -9.95
C CYS A 199 15.65 -16.13 -9.65
N VAL A 200 16.74 -15.41 -9.98
CA VAL A 200 16.80 -13.95 -9.79
C VAL A 200 15.76 -13.24 -10.67
N GLN A 201 15.63 -13.62 -11.94
CA GLN A 201 14.61 -13.06 -12.85
C GLN A 201 13.21 -13.27 -12.29
N TYR A 202 12.91 -14.49 -11.83
CA TYR A 202 11.61 -14.84 -11.27
C TYR A 202 11.27 -13.99 -10.03
N GLU A 203 12.17 -13.92 -9.05
CA GLU A 203 11.91 -13.16 -7.82
C GLU A 203 11.82 -11.65 -8.09
N LEU A 204 12.61 -11.10 -9.01
CA LEU A 204 12.49 -9.69 -9.43
C LEU A 204 11.17 -9.43 -10.15
N CYS A 205 10.73 -10.29 -11.07
CA CYS A 205 9.42 -10.15 -11.72
C CYS A 205 8.29 -10.15 -10.70
N LYS A 206 8.32 -11.11 -9.76
CA LYS A 206 7.32 -11.22 -8.69
C LYS A 206 7.32 -9.98 -7.79
N PHE A 207 8.50 -9.48 -7.44
CA PHE A 207 8.65 -8.24 -6.69
C PHE A 207 8.04 -7.05 -7.44
N LEU A 208 8.44 -6.82 -8.69
CA LEU A 208 7.98 -5.69 -9.52
C LEU A 208 6.46 -5.70 -9.75
N LEU A 209 5.88 -6.86 -10.05
CA LEU A 209 4.42 -7.02 -10.17
C LEU A 209 3.71 -6.66 -8.87
N THR A 210 4.27 -7.08 -7.73
CA THR A 210 3.69 -6.76 -6.42
C THR A 210 3.81 -5.27 -6.10
N VAL A 211 4.97 -4.65 -6.39
CA VAL A 211 5.14 -3.21 -6.23
C VAL A 211 4.12 -2.44 -7.06
N GLY A 212 3.96 -2.80 -8.35
CA GLY A 212 2.97 -2.18 -9.22
C GLY A 212 1.54 -2.29 -8.69
N ALA A 213 1.14 -3.49 -8.24
CA ALA A 213 -0.18 -3.69 -7.64
C ALA A 213 -0.40 -2.83 -6.38
N ILE A 214 0.64 -2.63 -5.56
CA ILE A 214 0.56 -1.75 -4.38
C ILE A 214 0.48 -0.28 -4.80
N GLU A 215 1.23 0.11 -5.83
CA GLU A 215 1.22 1.47 -6.39
C GLU A 215 -0.16 1.88 -6.92
N ASP A 216 -0.84 0.98 -7.63
CA ASP A 216 -2.21 1.20 -8.11
C ASP A 216 -3.19 1.39 -6.94
N LYS A 217 -3.10 0.55 -5.90
CA LYS A 217 -3.99 0.66 -4.74
C LYS A 217 -3.76 1.94 -3.93
N LYS A 218 -2.49 2.31 -3.68
CA LYS A 218 -2.15 3.51 -2.88
C LYS A 218 -2.32 4.83 -3.65
N GLY A 219 -2.30 4.77 -4.98
CA GLY A 219 -2.42 5.93 -5.85
C GLY A 219 -3.86 6.12 -6.34
N PRO A 220 -4.16 5.69 -7.58
CA PRO A 220 -5.45 5.97 -8.23
C PRO A 220 -6.67 5.43 -7.47
N ASP A 221 -6.58 4.25 -6.84
CA ASP A 221 -7.72 3.68 -6.11
C ASP A 221 -8.02 4.45 -4.83
N LEU A 222 -6.98 4.75 -4.03
CA LEU A 222 -7.13 5.58 -2.84
C LEU A 222 -7.68 6.98 -3.18
N LEU A 223 -7.19 7.59 -4.26
CA LEU A 223 -7.70 8.89 -4.72
C LEU A 223 -9.19 8.82 -5.06
N ARG A 224 -9.64 7.74 -5.73
CA ARG A 224 -11.06 7.54 -6.05
C ARG A 224 -11.92 7.50 -4.78
N HIS A 225 -11.47 6.78 -3.76
CA HIS A 225 -12.15 6.73 -2.48
C HIS A 225 -12.27 8.11 -1.82
N PHE A 226 -11.22 8.93 -1.86
CA PHE A 226 -11.29 10.30 -1.35
C PHE A 226 -12.23 11.19 -2.15
N ILE A 227 -12.25 11.07 -3.48
CA ILE A 227 -13.19 11.81 -4.33
C ILE A 227 -14.64 11.41 -3.98
N ASP A 228 -14.91 10.12 -3.81
CA ASP A 228 -16.24 9.63 -3.47
C ASP A 228 -16.67 10.07 -2.06
N PHE A 229 -15.73 10.19 -1.11
CA PHE A 229 -16.01 10.80 0.19
C PHE A 229 -16.56 12.22 0.03
N PHE A 230 -15.92 13.08 -0.77
CA PHE A 230 -16.37 14.47 -0.96
C PHE A 230 -17.68 14.56 -1.76
N ARG A 231 -17.85 13.74 -2.80
CA ARG A 231 -19.10 13.68 -3.57
C ARG A 231 -20.30 13.23 -2.74
N SER A 232 -20.07 12.42 -1.72
CA SER A 232 -21.13 11.97 -0.81
C SER A 232 -21.50 12.99 0.28
N GLN A 233 -20.83 14.15 0.32
CA GLN A 233 -21.19 15.27 1.20
C GLN A 233 -22.03 16.36 0.51
N GLU A 234 -22.14 16.33 -0.82
CA GLU A 234 -23.06 17.17 -1.61
C GLU A 234 -24.50 16.63 -1.52
#